data_AF-A0A0G2AJF1-F1
#
_entry.id   AF-A0A0G2AJF1-F1
#
_cell.length_a   1.000
_cell.length_b   1.000
_cell.length_c   1.000
_cell.angle_alpha   90.00
_cell.angle_beta   90.00
_cell.angle_gamma   90.00
#
_symmetry.space_group_name_H-M   'P 1'
#
loop_
_entity.id
_entity.type
_entity.pdbx_description
1 polymer ?
#
loop_
_entity_poly.entity_id
_entity_poly.type
_entity_poly.pdbx_seq_one_letter_code
_entity_poly.pdbx_strand_id
1 'polypeptide(L)'
;MFGHKTDAWLDIWSLQHIFFGLLVSAFLGRRLKKCGPKVLLLAIAAEYSWEVVEFHLETGHAGRAIAVWFAGQEFIGNRLLVDPVLTCSLGYWLWRLAPQAVSAARVMTLVWWSFHIAVAPDCMYLMDPAAWRQWTTWSFLGCYFGGGIMIFAATSPPARKIKTPVPFS
;
A
#
# COMPACT_ATOMS: atom_id res chain seq x y z
N MET A 1 -8.60 -3.72 19.10
CA MET A 1 -7.45 -4.05 18.24
C MET A 1 -7.67 -3.48 16.85
N PHE A 2 -8.72 -3.92 16.14
CA PHE A 2 -9.17 -3.28 14.89
C PHE A 2 -10.08 -2.07 15.20
N GLY A 3 -9.92 -0.95 14.49
CA GLY A 3 -10.74 0.25 14.74
C GLY A 3 -10.26 1.48 13.99
N HIS A 4 -10.62 2.66 14.51
CA HIS A 4 -10.19 3.94 13.94
C HIS A 4 -8.68 4.12 14.06
N LYS A 5 -8.03 4.62 13.00
CA LYS A 5 -6.57 4.67 12.88
C LYS A 5 -5.87 5.45 13.98
N THR A 6 -6.56 6.40 14.62
CA THR A 6 -6.00 7.23 15.70
C THR A 6 -5.72 6.44 16.98
N ASP A 7 -6.46 5.34 17.22
CA ASP A 7 -6.46 4.64 18.51
C ASP A 7 -6.27 3.12 18.37
N ALA A 8 -6.34 2.60 17.15
CA ALA A 8 -6.31 1.17 16.89
C ALA A 8 -4.91 0.69 16.47
N TRP A 9 -4.60 -0.55 16.85
CA TRP A 9 -3.39 -1.23 16.39
C TRP A 9 -3.53 -1.79 14.99
N LEU A 10 -4.77 -2.01 14.54
CA LEU A 10 -5.11 -2.45 13.19
C LEU A 10 -6.24 -1.56 12.71
N ASP A 11 -6.23 -1.22 11.45
CA ASP A 11 -7.27 -0.41 10.83
C ASP A 11 -7.57 -0.93 9.41
N ILE A 12 -8.35 -0.17 8.65
CA ILE A 12 -8.68 -0.59 7.30
C ILE A 12 -7.46 -0.64 6.37
N TRP A 13 -6.44 0.20 6.62
CA TRP A 13 -5.20 0.26 5.86
C TRP A 13 -4.27 -0.89 6.17
N SER A 14 -4.38 -1.53 7.34
CA SER A 14 -3.69 -2.79 7.65
C SER A 14 -3.91 -3.87 6.57
N LEU A 15 -5.08 -3.93 5.92
CA LEU A 15 -5.32 -4.84 4.80
C LEU A 15 -4.47 -4.47 3.57
N GLN A 16 -4.33 -3.18 3.31
CA GLN A 16 -3.51 -2.65 2.23
C GLN A 16 -2.01 -2.92 2.49
N HIS A 17 -1.53 -2.80 3.73
CA HIS A 17 -0.16 -3.20 4.12
C HIS A 17 0.08 -4.69 3.87
N ILE A 18 -0.89 -5.57 4.18
CA ILE A 18 -0.80 -7.00 3.86
C ILE A 18 -0.69 -7.25 2.35
N PHE A 19 -1.58 -6.66 1.56
CA PHE A 19 -1.57 -6.84 0.10
C PHE A 19 -0.29 -6.30 -0.52
N PHE A 20 0.13 -5.10 -0.12
CA PHE A 20 1.37 -4.49 -0.60
C PHE A 20 2.60 -5.31 -0.18
N GLY A 21 2.64 -5.77 1.06
CA GLY A 21 3.67 -6.68 1.57
C GLY A 21 3.81 -7.96 0.77
N LEU A 22 2.70 -8.53 0.30
CA LEU A 22 2.70 -9.69 -0.59
C LEU A 22 3.33 -9.36 -1.96
N LEU A 23 3.04 -8.17 -2.52
CA LEU A 23 3.60 -7.69 -3.79
C LEU A 23 5.10 -7.40 -3.68
N VAL A 24 5.51 -6.69 -2.63
CA VAL A 24 6.91 -6.40 -2.31
C VAL A 24 7.68 -7.70 -2.13
N SER A 25 7.12 -8.67 -1.40
CA SER A 25 7.73 -9.98 -1.18
C SER A 25 7.86 -10.79 -2.47
N ALA A 26 6.86 -10.74 -3.36
CA ALA A 26 6.96 -11.39 -4.67
C ALA A 26 8.02 -10.75 -5.57
N PHE A 27 8.17 -9.43 -5.50
CA PHE A 27 9.20 -8.67 -6.22
C PHE A 27 10.60 -8.97 -5.67
N LEU A 28 10.76 -8.93 -4.35
CA LEU A 28 12.03 -9.12 -3.65
C LEU A 28 12.40 -10.59 -3.47
N GLY A 29 11.47 -11.55 -3.57
CA GLY A 29 11.69 -12.96 -3.23
C GLY A 29 12.83 -13.62 -4.01
N ARG A 30 13.05 -13.24 -5.27
CA ARG A 30 14.21 -13.68 -6.06
C ARG A 30 15.53 -13.07 -5.55
N ARG A 31 15.50 -11.84 -5.04
CA ARG A 31 16.66 -11.13 -4.49
C ARG A 31 16.97 -11.56 -3.05
N LEU A 32 15.95 -11.88 -2.24
CA LEU A 32 16.12 -12.40 -0.87
C LEU A 32 16.91 -13.71 -0.86
N LYS A 33 16.63 -14.62 -1.80
CA LYS A 33 17.40 -15.86 -1.94
C LYS A 33 18.87 -15.63 -2.27
N LYS A 34 19.20 -14.56 -2.99
CA LYS A 34 20.57 -14.27 -3.46
C LYS A 34 21.36 -13.39 -2.51
N CYS A 35 20.73 -12.38 -1.93
CA CYS A 35 21.38 -11.31 -1.16
C CYS A 35 21.13 -11.45 0.36
N GLY A 36 20.33 -12.44 0.77
CA GLY A 36 20.09 -12.77 2.17
C GLY A 36 19.33 -11.67 2.95
N PRO A 37 19.53 -11.56 4.27
CA PRO A 37 18.74 -10.68 5.14
C PRO A 37 18.95 -9.18 4.87
N LYS A 38 20.01 -8.78 4.16
CA LYS A 38 20.27 -7.37 3.81
C LYS A 38 19.13 -6.75 3.01
N VAL A 39 18.48 -7.51 2.13
CA VAL A 39 17.34 -7.03 1.33
C VAL A 39 16.12 -6.82 2.21
N LEU A 40 15.93 -7.67 3.23
CA LEU A 40 14.85 -7.50 4.21
C LEU A 40 15.08 -6.25 5.07
N LEU A 41 16.32 -6.01 5.51
CA LEU A 41 16.67 -4.79 6.25
C LEU A 41 16.42 -3.53 5.42
N LEU A 42 16.75 -3.55 4.13
CA LEU A 42 16.45 -2.44 3.21
C LEU A 42 14.94 -2.24 3.02
N ALA A 43 14.16 -3.31 2.94
CA ALA A 43 12.70 -3.23 2.83
C ALA A 43 12.09 -2.62 4.10
N ILE A 44 12.54 -3.05 5.28
CA ILE A 44 12.10 -2.50 6.57
C ILE A 44 12.50 -1.02 6.69
N ALA A 45 13.73 -0.67 6.30
CA ALA A 45 14.17 0.73 6.31
C ALA A 45 13.35 1.61 5.35
N ALA A 46 12.99 1.07 4.17
CA ALA A 46 12.13 1.75 3.22
C ALA A 46 10.70 1.95 3.79
N GLU A 47 10.16 0.94 4.47
CA GLU A 47 8.86 1.05 5.15
C GLU A 47 8.89 2.14 6.22
N TYR A 48 9.85 2.12 7.14
CA TYR A 48 9.97 3.19 8.15
C TYR A 48 10.18 4.57 7.54
N SER A 49 10.87 4.66 6.40
CA SER A 49 11.00 5.93 5.69
C SER A 49 9.66 6.40 5.12
N TRP A 50 8.82 5.48 4.65
CA TRP A 50 7.46 5.77 4.22
C TRP A 50 6.59 6.24 5.39
N GLU A 51 6.66 5.58 6.54
CA GLU A 51 5.93 5.98 7.75
C GLU A 51 6.25 7.43 8.19
N VAL A 52 7.51 7.83 8.07
CA VAL A 52 7.93 9.20 8.34
C VAL A 52 7.33 10.18 7.33
N VAL A 53 7.31 9.81 6.04
CA VAL A 53 6.69 10.64 5.00
C VAL A 53 5.21 10.81 5.29
N GLU A 54 4.47 9.73 5.56
CA GLU A 54 3.05 9.80 5.90
C GLU A 54 2.78 10.68 7.11
N PHE A 55 3.54 10.53 8.20
CA PHE A 55 3.41 11.41 9.36
C PHE A 55 3.55 12.91 9.00
N HIS A 56 4.45 13.25 8.08
CA HIS A 56 4.56 14.62 7.57
C HIS A 56 3.36 15.06 6.72
N LEU A 57 2.78 14.14 5.94
CA LEU A 57 1.57 14.39 5.17
C LEU A 57 0.36 14.60 6.10
N GLU A 58 0.23 13.79 7.15
CA GLU A 58 -0.82 13.87 8.18
C GLU A 58 -0.78 15.17 8.97
N THR A 59 0.42 15.67 9.27
CA THR A 59 0.61 16.95 9.99
C THR A 59 0.40 18.19 9.11
N GLY A 60 0.12 18.01 7.81
CA GLY A 60 -0.23 19.09 6.89
C GLY A 60 0.95 19.85 6.30
N HIS A 61 2.18 19.32 6.41
CA HIS A 61 3.35 19.92 5.76
C HIS A 61 3.23 19.93 4.23
N ALA A 62 2.43 19.04 3.65
CA ALA A 62 2.13 19.00 2.22
C ALA A 62 0.82 19.75 1.84
N GLY A 63 0.25 20.51 2.78
CA GLY A 63 -0.95 21.31 2.56
C GLY A 63 -2.21 20.70 3.17
N ARG A 64 -3.21 21.56 3.39
CA ARG A 64 -4.44 21.21 4.11
C ARG A 64 -5.25 20.12 3.42
N ALA A 65 -5.30 20.12 2.08
CA ALA A 65 -6.05 19.11 1.33
C ALA A 65 -5.53 17.69 1.62
N ILE A 66 -4.21 17.52 1.72
CA ILE A 66 -3.58 16.23 2.02
C ILE A 66 -3.82 15.84 3.49
N ALA A 67 -3.64 16.77 4.44
CA ALA A 67 -3.95 16.49 5.84
C ALA A 67 -5.41 16.07 6.07
N VAL A 68 -6.35 16.71 5.36
CA VAL A 68 -7.77 16.31 5.38
C VAL A 68 -7.97 14.94 4.76
N TRP A 69 -7.27 14.63 3.66
CA TRP A 69 -7.32 13.28 3.06
C TRP A 69 -6.87 12.19 4.04
N PHE A 70 -5.84 12.47 4.83
CA PHE A 70 -5.37 11.57 5.87
C PHE A 70 -6.29 11.52 7.11
N ALA A 71 -7.20 12.46 7.31
CA ALA A 71 -8.19 12.43 8.40
C ALA A 71 -7.60 12.19 9.82
N GLY A 72 -6.48 12.84 10.11
CA GLY A 72 -5.82 12.77 11.42
C GLY A 72 -4.53 11.96 11.41
N GLN A 73 -3.94 11.80 12.59
CA GLN A 73 -2.68 11.10 12.80
C GLN A 73 -2.94 9.65 13.19
N GLU A 74 -2.17 8.76 12.60
CA GLU A 74 -2.24 7.34 12.93
C GLU A 74 -1.64 7.03 14.31
N PHE A 75 -2.20 6.02 14.97
CA PHE A 75 -1.72 5.51 16.23
C PHE A 75 -0.28 5.06 16.10
N ILE A 76 0.59 5.61 16.95
CA ILE A 76 2.04 5.36 16.87
C ILE A 76 2.41 3.87 16.95
N GLY A 77 1.61 3.06 17.66
CA GLY A 77 1.83 1.62 17.74
C GLY A 77 1.47 0.87 16.45
N ASN A 78 0.50 1.37 15.68
CA ASN A 78 0.22 0.83 14.34
C ASN A 78 1.42 1.12 13.45
N ARG A 79 1.74 2.41 13.34
CA ARG A 79 2.80 2.98 12.50
C ARG A 79 4.18 2.33 12.71
N LEU A 80 4.63 2.24 13.96
CA LEU A 80 6.00 1.83 14.26
C LEU A 80 6.19 0.31 14.34
N LEU A 81 5.12 -0.45 14.54
CA LEU A 81 5.22 -1.88 14.79
C LEU A 81 4.37 -2.70 13.84
N VAL A 82 3.08 -2.41 13.78
CA VAL A 82 2.14 -3.26 13.06
C VAL A 82 2.32 -3.14 11.57
N ASP A 83 2.36 -1.94 11.00
CA ASP A 83 2.48 -1.78 9.54
C ASP A 83 3.77 -2.39 8.99
N PRO A 84 4.97 -2.16 9.59
CA PRO A 84 6.17 -2.87 9.18
C PRO A 84 6.10 -4.39 9.33
N VAL A 85 5.42 -4.90 10.37
CA VAL A 85 5.22 -6.34 10.55
C VAL A 85 4.29 -6.90 9.48
N LEU A 86 3.19 -6.22 9.17
CA LEU A 86 2.22 -6.63 8.16
C LEU A 86 2.85 -6.62 6.77
N THR A 87 3.52 -5.53 6.40
CA THR A 87 4.14 -5.37 5.09
C THR A 87 5.34 -6.30 4.91
N CYS A 88 6.33 -6.24 5.81
CA CYS A 88 7.61 -6.92 5.60
C CYS A 88 7.63 -8.37 6.07
N SER A 89 6.99 -8.69 7.19
CA SER A 89 7.06 -10.03 7.80
C SER A 89 5.91 -10.93 7.37
N LEU A 90 4.68 -10.46 7.57
CA LEU A 90 3.47 -11.22 7.22
C LEU A 90 3.32 -11.34 5.70
N GLY A 91 3.53 -10.26 4.95
CA GLY A 91 3.56 -10.29 3.49
C GLY A 91 4.55 -11.32 2.92
N TYR A 92 5.74 -11.41 3.49
CA TYR A 92 6.73 -12.42 3.10
C TYR A 92 6.29 -13.84 3.45
N TRP A 93 5.78 -14.04 4.66
CA TRP A 93 5.28 -15.33 5.10
C TRP A 93 4.12 -15.83 4.22
N LEU A 94 3.14 -14.97 3.94
CA LEU A 94 2.00 -15.27 3.06
C LEU A 94 2.46 -15.55 1.62
N TRP A 95 3.46 -14.82 1.11
CA TRP A 95 4.00 -15.08 -0.23
C TRP A 95 4.62 -16.48 -0.34
N ARG A 96 5.28 -16.96 0.72
CA ARG A 96 5.83 -18.32 0.73
C ARG A 96 4.74 -19.39 0.79
N LEU A 97 3.66 -19.14 1.52
CA LEU A 97 2.57 -20.10 1.69
C LEU A 97 1.62 -20.16 0.49
N ALA A 98 1.33 -19.00 -0.11
CA ALA A 98 0.34 -18.85 -1.16
C ALA A 98 0.82 -17.88 -2.25
N PRO A 99 1.87 -18.22 -3.03
CA PRO A 99 2.39 -17.34 -4.08
C PRO A 99 1.35 -16.99 -5.16
N GLN A 100 0.33 -17.83 -5.35
CA GLN A 100 -0.81 -17.55 -6.23
C GLN A 100 -1.65 -16.34 -5.79
N ALA A 101 -1.67 -16.03 -4.49
CA ALA A 101 -2.41 -14.90 -3.93
C ALA A 101 -1.85 -13.54 -4.38
N VAL A 102 -0.63 -13.50 -4.94
CA VAL A 102 -0.04 -12.28 -5.51
C VAL A 102 -0.94 -11.67 -6.59
N SER A 103 -1.58 -12.50 -7.41
CA SER A 103 -2.50 -12.01 -8.46
C SER A 103 -3.72 -11.30 -7.84
N ALA A 104 -4.32 -11.91 -6.83
CA ALA A 104 -5.43 -11.33 -6.08
C ALA A 104 -4.99 -10.03 -5.38
N ALA A 105 -3.85 -10.01 -4.71
CA ALA A 105 -3.33 -8.81 -4.05
C ALA A 105 -3.09 -7.64 -5.02
N ARG A 106 -2.65 -7.91 -6.26
CA ARG A 106 -2.55 -6.86 -7.30
C ARG A 106 -3.91 -6.27 -7.63
N VAL A 107 -4.89 -7.12 -7.90
CA VAL A 107 -6.25 -6.66 -8.22
C VAL A 107 -6.84 -5.89 -7.04
N MET A 108 -6.72 -6.42 -5.82
CA MET A 108 -7.22 -5.75 -4.61
C MET A 108 -6.53 -4.42 -4.37
N THR A 109 -5.20 -4.33 -4.50
CA THR A 109 -4.45 -3.07 -4.38
C THR A 109 -4.91 -2.04 -5.42
N LEU A 110 -5.06 -2.44 -6.68
CA LEU A 110 -5.52 -1.54 -7.74
C LEU A 110 -6.94 -1.05 -7.49
N VAL A 111 -7.85 -1.95 -7.08
CA VAL A 111 -9.23 -1.60 -6.71
C VAL A 111 -9.23 -0.66 -5.52
N TRP A 112 -8.44 -0.95 -4.48
CA TRP A 112 -8.32 -0.15 -3.27
C TRP A 112 -7.91 1.29 -3.57
N TRP A 113 -6.80 1.46 -4.31
CA TRP A 113 -6.32 2.78 -4.71
C TRP A 113 -7.29 3.50 -5.63
N SER A 114 -7.87 2.80 -6.62
CA SER A 114 -8.86 3.40 -7.52
C SER A 114 -10.06 3.92 -6.73
N PHE A 115 -10.51 3.16 -5.74
CA PHE A 115 -11.61 3.54 -4.87
C PHE A 115 -11.27 4.79 -4.04
N HIS A 116 -10.12 4.82 -3.35
CA HIS A 116 -9.74 5.94 -2.47
C HIS A 116 -9.32 7.20 -3.25
N ILE A 117 -8.94 7.07 -4.51
CA ILE A 117 -8.67 8.24 -5.36
C ILE A 117 -9.98 8.78 -5.96
N ALA A 118 -10.91 7.92 -6.38
CA ALA A 118 -12.09 8.32 -7.15
C ALA A 118 -13.37 8.53 -6.33
N VAL A 119 -13.54 7.79 -5.22
CA VAL A 119 -14.82 7.68 -4.51
C VAL A 119 -14.74 8.20 -3.08
N ALA A 120 -13.64 7.96 -2.37
CA ALA A 120 -13.49 8.36 -0.98
C ALA A 120 -12.21 9.17 -0.74
N PRO A 121 -12.33 10.50 -0.57
CA PRO A 121 -11.19 11.42 -0.43
C PRO A 121 -10.55 11.38 0.96
N ASP A 122 -11.10 10.60 1.88
CA ASP A 122 -10.73 10.55 3.28
C ASP A 122 -10.37 9.10 3.50
N CYS A 123 -9.16 8.85 3.99
CA CYS A 123 -8.63 7.50 4.14
C CYS A 123 -9.40 6.68 5.18
N MET A 124 -10.20 7.30 6.04
CA MET A 124 -11.01 6.71 7.12
C MET A 124 -12.51 6.71 6.84
N TYR A 125 -12.95 7.05 5.62
CA TYR A 125 -14.39 7.15 5.27
C TYR A 125 -15.24 5.90 5.59
N LEU A 126 -14.65 4.70 5.56
CA LEU A 126 -15.36 3.45 5.91
C LEU A 126 -15.64 3.31 7.40
N MET A 127 -14.86 4.00 8.23
CA MET A 127 -14.88 3.89 9.68
C MET A 127 -15.52 5.11 10.35
N ASP A 128 -15.64 6.24 9.66
CA ASP A 128 -16.38 7.42 10.13
C ASP A 128 -17.49 7.86 9.13
N PRO A 129 -18.76 7.50 9.38
CA PRO A 129 -19.90 7.96 8.58
C PRO A 129 -20.11 9.50 8.59
N ALA A 130 -19.52 10.24 9.54
CA ALA A 130 -19.57 11.70 9.55
C ALA A 130 -18.67 12.30 8.46
N ALA A 131 -17.53 11.66 8.15
CA ALA A 131 -16.64 12.06 7.05
C ALA A 131 -17.35 12.02 5.69
N TRP A 132 -18.25 11.05 5.48
CA TRP A 132 -19.10 10.94 4.27
C TRP A 132 -19.96 12.19 4.04
N ARG A 133 -20.52 12.76 5.11
CA ARG A 133 -21.39 13.95 5.02
C ARG A 133 -20.61 15.22 4.69
N GLN A 134 -19.36 15.33 5.13
CA GLN A 134 -18.53 16.47 4.76
C GLN A 134 -18.15 16.43 3.29
N TRP A 135 -17.79 15.29 2.72
CA TRP A 135 -17.29 15.30 1.33
C TRP A 135 -18.35 15.50 0.25
N THR A 136 -19.55 14.95 0.41
CA THR A 136 -20.64 15.12 -0.58
C THR A 136 -20.98 16.59 -0.87
N THR A 137 -20.58 17.52 0.01
CA THR A 137 -20.72 18.97 -0.21
C THR A 137 -19.57 19.63 -0.97
N TRP A 138 -18.37 19.02 -1.05
CA TRP A 138 -17.17 19.62 -1.66
C TRP A 138 -16.75 19.02 -3.02
N SER A 139 -17.08 17.76 -3.32
CA SER A 139 -16.61 17.08 -4.54
C SER A 139 -17.38 17.40 -5.83
N PHE A 140 -18.54 18.07 -5.76
CA PHE A 140 -19.23 18.51 -6.98
C PHE A 140 -18.48 19.61 -7.75
N LEU A 141 -17.42 20.21 -7.18
CA LEU A 141 -16.70 21.34 -7.77
C LEU A 141 -15.21 21.10 -8.08
N GLY A 142 -14.56 20.03 -7.55
CA GLY A 142 -13.08 19.99 -7.49
C GLY A 142 -12.31 18.84 -8.17
N CYS A 143 -12.91 17.69 -8.47
CA CYS A 143 -12.12 16.45 -8.67
C CYS A 143 -11.63 16.13 -10.11
N TYR A 144 -11.87 16.98 -11.11
CA TYR A 144 -11.57 16.61 -12.51
C TYR A 144 -10.12 16.80 -13.00
N PHE A 145 -9.17 17.33 -12.21
CA PHE A 145 -7.87 17.77 -12.76
C PHE A 145 -6.59 17.01 -12.31
N GLY A 146 -6.64 16.06 -11.37
CA GLY A 146 -5.41 15.59 -10.70
C GLY A 146 -4.86 14.18 -11.01
N GLY A 147 -5.65 13.25 -11.56
CA GLY A 147 -5.36 11.80 -11.44
C GLY A 147 -4.53 11.11 -12.54
N GLY A 148 -3.85 11.85 -13.43
CA GLY A 148 -3.41 11.33 -14.73
C GLY A 148 -2.08 10.57 -14.83
N ILE A 149 -1.26 10.43 -13.78
CA ILE A 149 0.17 10.09 -13.97
C ILE A 149 0.60 8.67 -13.57
N MET A 150 -0.23 7.84 -12.94
CA MET A 150 0.22 6.53 -12.41
C MET A 150 -0.14 5.30 -13.28
N ILE A 151 -0.72 5.48 -14.47
CA ILE A 151 -1.04 4.39 -15.41
C ILE A 151 0.13 4.19 -16.39
N PHE A 152 1.30 3.78 -15.89
CA PHE A 152 2.37 3.28 -16.78
C PHE A 152 3.10 2.04 -16.26
N ALA A 153 2.87 1.63 -15.00
CA ALA A 153 3.51 0.44 -14.44
C ALA A 153 2.67 -0.86 -14.56
N ALA A 154 1.39 -0.77 -14.92
CA ALA A 154 0.46 -1.92 -14.91
C ALA A 154 0.47 -2.79 -16.18
N THR A 155 1.22 -2.43 -17.22
CA THR A 155 1.17 -3.11 -18.53
C THR A 155 2.43 -3.91 -18.89
N SER A 156 3.31 -4.19 -17.93
CA SER A 156 4.48 -5.05 -18.21
C SER A 156 3.99 -6.47 -18.57
N PRO A 157 4.18 -6.97 -19.80
CA PRO A 157 3.80 -8.33 -20.13
C PRO A 157 4.65 -9.33 -19.33
N PRO A 158 4.11 -10.52 -18.99
CA PRO A 158 4.87 -11.54 -18.28
C PRO A 158 6.11 -11.93 -19.08
N ALA A 159 7.26 -11.98 -18.41
CA ALA A 159 8.54 -12.35 -19.00
C ALA A 159 8.43 -13.68 -19.78
N ARG A 160 8.63 -13.61 -21.09
CA ARG A 160 8.64 -14.77 -22.00
C ARG A 160 9.79 -15.69 -21.61
N LYS A 161 9.52 -16.98 -21.38
CA LYS A 161 10.58 -17.99 -21.19
C LYS A 161 11.38 -18.08 -22.49
N ILE A 162 12.64 -17.62 -22.45
CA ILE A 162 13.60 -17.82 -23.54
C ILE A 162 13.90 -19.32 -23.59
N LYS A 163 13.49 -19.99 -24.68
CA LYS A 163 13.91 -21.37 -24.94
C LYS A 163 15.39 -21.35 -25.28
N THR A 164 16.19 -22.08 -24.51
CA THR A 164 17.60 -22.31 -24.82
C THR A 164 17.71 -23.04 -26.15
N PRO A 165 18.62 -22.64 -27.06
CA PRO A 165 18.83 -23.35 -28.32
C PRO A 165 19.30 -24.78 -28.05
N VAL A 166 18.75 -25.72 -28.83
CA VAL A 166 19.15 -27.13 -28.83
C VAL A 166 20.53 -27.22 -29.51
N PRO A 167 21.53 -27.91 -28.94
CA PRO A 167 22.81 -28.10 -29.59
C PRO A 167 22.63 -28.94 -30.86
N PHE A 168 23.18 -28.47 -31.97
CA PHE A 168 23.28 -29.26 -33.20
C PHE A 168 24.33 -30.35 -32.98
N SER A 169 23.91 -31.61 -33.13
CA SER A 169 24.77 -32.79 -33.26
C SER A 169 25.35 -32.91 -34.65
#